data_AF-A0A924DH80-F1
#
_entry.id   AF-A0A924DH80-F1
#
_cell.length_a   1.000
_cell.length_b   1.000
_cell.length_c   1.000
_cell.angle_alpha   90.00
_cell.angle_beta   90.00
_cell.angle_gamma   90.00
#
_symmetry.space_group_name_H-M   'P 1'
#
loop_
_entity.id
_entity.type
_entity.pdbx_description
1 polymer ?
#
loop_
_entity_poly.entity_id
_entity_poly.type
_entity_poly.pdbx_seq_one_letter_code
_entity_poly.pdbx_strand_id
1 'polypeptide(L)'
;MKLQVVTSFVLATVSLALVGCGDTKPAETTATNTPAQTPKALQTPSATSPGTEVEKAPFNSTATQPGSGSPMPGSGGMAPGMTPPMMGGGGGASTKMTAEEALASLPKAEPKYVEVQKKQDQSEAALKAKSTDATTKKAYVEQTYNYAHEVMTGQNALSPTTKYRAALALYRRVLKVDPTHAPSLEEKKRIDDIYVQMSRPIPE
;
A
#
# COMPACT_ATOMS: atom_id res chain seq x y z
N MET A 1 -6.27 46.16 -16.21
CA MET A 1 -4.99 45.57 -16.66
C MET A 1 -5.24 44.08 -16.91
N LYS A 2 -5.25 43.66 -18.18
CA LYS A 2 -5.50 42.27 -18.61
C LYS A 2 -4.18 41.50 -18.55
N LEU A 3 -4.08 40.54 -17.64
CA LEU A 3 -2.91 39.66 -17.51
C LEU A 3 -3.16 38.42 -18.38
N GLN A 4 -2.66 38.45 -19.62
CA GLN A 4 -2.44 37.27 -20.44
C GLN A 4 -1.00 36.81 -20.21
N VAL A 5 -0.79 35.65 -19.60
CA VAL A 5 0.49 34.92 -19.74
C VAL A 5 0.24 33.42 -19.86
N VAL A 6 0.21 33.00 -21.13
CA VAL A 6 0.88 31.83 -21.71
C VAL A 6 0.63 30.47 -21.06
N THR A 7 -0.46 29.85 -21.50
CA THR A 7 -0.64 28.39 -21.51
C THR A 7 0.28 27.80 -22.59
N SER A 8 1.51 27.43 -22.21
CA SER A 8 2.40 26.64 -23.08
C SER A 8 1.87 25.22 -23.20
N PHE A 9 0.98 25.04 -24.17
CA PHE A 9 0.53 23.74 -24.67
C PHE A 9 1.69 23.11 -25.45
N VAL A 10 2.51 22.30 -24.79
CA VAL A 10 3.47 21.44 -25.50
C VAL A 10 2.66 20.30 -26.12
N LEU A 11 2.24 20.50 -27.38
CA LEU A 11 1.87 19.41 -28.27
C LEU A 11 3.11 18.52 -28.44
N ALA A 12 3.20 17.46 -27.64
CA ALA A 12 4.03 16.32 -28.01
C ALA A 12 3.31 15.60 -29.14
N THR A 13 3.68 15.95 -30.37
CA THR A 13 3.36 15.22 -31.59
C THR A 13 3.79 13.76 -31.44
N VAL A 14 2.82 12.89 -31.17
CA VAL A 14 2.98 11.44 -31.32
C VAL A 14 3.11 11.18 -32.82
N SER A 15 4.33 10.98 -33.28
CA SER A 15 4.61 10.40 -34.59
C SER A 15 4.11 8.97 -34.60
N LEU A 16 2.91 8.79 -35.14
CA LEU A 16 2.34 7.51 -35.53
C LEU A 16 3.11 7.01 -36.75
N ALA A 17 4.14 6.19 -36.54
CA ALA A 17 4.77 5.44 -37.61
C ALA A 17 3.87 4.25 -37.99
N LEU A 18 3.04 4.48 -39.02
CA LEU A 18 2.51 3.43 -39.89
C LEU A 18 3.67 2.81 -40.66
N VAL A 19 4.10 1.59 -40.32
CA VAL A 19 4.82 0.70 -41.24
C VAL A 19 4.36 -0.74 -40.99
N GLY A 20 3.74 -1.34 -42.02
CA GLY A 20 3.79 -2.78 -42.21
C GLY A 20 2.45 -3.51 -42.32
N CYS A 21 1.69 -3.29 -43.41
CA CYS A 21 0.91 -4.38 -43.98
C CYS A 21 1.88 -5.45 -44.50
N GLY A 22 1.86 -6.63 -43.88
CA GLY A 22 2.55 -7.82 -44.35
C GLY A 22 1.60 -9.00 -44.32
N ASP A 23 0.96 -9.24 -45.46
CA ASP A 23 0.11 -10.38 -45.74
C ASP A 23 1.00 -11.58 -46.11
N THR A 24 1.19 -12.55 -45.22
CA THR A 24 1.82 -13.84 -45.55
C THR A 24 1.27 -15.00 -44.72
N LYS A 25 0.31 -15.72 -45.34
CA LYS A 25 0.24 -17.18 -45.53
C LYS A 25 0.16 -18.13 -44.31
N PRO A 26 -0.78 -19.10 -44.31
CA PRO A 26 -0.81 -20.18 -43.33
C PRO A 26 0.19 -21.29 -43.72
N ALA A 27 1.01 -21.73 -42.76
CA ALA A 27 1.81 -22.94 -42.89
C ALA A 27 1.66 -23.78 -41.63
N GLU A 28 0.80 -24.79 -41.76
CA GLU A 28 0.85 -26.05 -41.04
C GLU A 28 2.23 -26.72 -41.27
N THR A 29 3.00 -27.01 -40.22
CA THR A 29 3.65 -28.33 -39.97
C THR A 29 4.56 -28.31 -38.72
N THR A 30 4.26 -29.26 -37.84
CA THR A 30 5.20 -30.21 -37.22
C THR A 30 6.33 -29.73 -36.29
N ALA A 31 6.13 -30.06 -35.01
CA ALA A 31 7.08 -30.58 -34.00
C ALA A 31 8.57 -30.17 -34.06
N THR A 32 9.13 -29.84 -32.89
CA THR A 32 10.13 -30.69 -32.19
C THR A 32 10.95 -29.89 -31.16
N ASN A 33 11.06 -30.48 -29.96
CA ASN A 33 12.05 -30.27 -28.89
C ASN A 33 11.99 -29.02 -28.00
N THR A 34 11.15 -29.14 -26.97
CA THR A 34 11.39 -28.56 -25.64
C THR A 34 12.14 -29.58 -24.77
N PRO A 35 13.33 -29.28 -24.23
CA PRO A 35 13.94 -30.12 -23.21
C PRO A 35 13.18 -29.99 -21.89
N ALA A 36 12.84 -31.17 -21.36
CA ALA A 36 12.04 -31.40 -20.19
C ALA A 36 12.62 -30.78 -18.90
N GLN A 37 11.76 -30.11 -18.15
CA GLN A 37 11.82 -30.12 -16.68
C GLN A 37 10.45 -30.56 -16.13
N THR A 38 10.43 -31.85 -15.84
CA THR A 38 9.61 -32.62 -14.89
C THR A 38 8.32 -31.98 -14.32
N PRO A 39 7.14 -32.47 -14.75
CA PRO A 39 5.87 -32.29 -14.04
C PRO A 39 5.71 -33.35 -12.93
N LYS A 40 5.34 -32.93 -11.71
CA LYS A 40 4.85 -33.85 -10.67
C LYS A 40 3.33 -33.92 -10.76
N ALA A 41 2.84 -35.13 -10.92
CA ALA A 41 1.61 -35.51 -11.59
C ALA A 41 0.30 -35.11 -10.88
N LEU A 42 -0.68 -34.84 -11.75
CA LEU A 42 -2.12 -34.90 -11.53
C LEU A 42 -2.54 -36.38 -11.39
N GLN A 43 -3.23 -36.75 -10.31
CA GLN A 43 -4.06 -37.95 -10.23
C GLN A 43 -5.53 -37.50 -10.26
N THR A 44 -6.27 -37.94 -11.26
CA THR A 44 -7.75 -38.00 -11.29
C THR A 44 -8.16 -39.48 -11.26
N PRO A 45 -9.47 -39.82 -11.29
CA PRO A 45 -10.37 -39.99 -10.16
C PRO A 45 -10.80 -41.46 -9.98
N SER A 46 -11.37 -41.82 -8.83
CA SER A 46 -12.20 -43.02 -8.73
C SER A 46 -13.42 -42.76 -7.85
N ALA A 47 -14.57 -43.05 -8.44
CA ALA A 47 -15.89 -42.96 -7.85
C ALA A 47 -16.05 -43.96 -6.69
N THR A 48 -16.70 -43.54 -5.60
CA THR A 48 -17.54 -44.40 -4.74
C THR A 48 -18.52 -43.51 -3.97
N SER A 49 -19.77 -43.62 -4.39
CA SER A 49 -21.08 -43.59 -3.70
C SER A 49 -21.33 -42.82 -2.38
N PRO A 50 -22.61 -42.42 -2.14
CA PRO A 50 -23.04 -41.55 -1.07
C PRO A 50 -23.39 -42.31 0.23
N GLY A 51 -23.12 -41.67 1.37
CA GLY A 51 -23.57 -42.08 2.71
C GLY A 51 -23.01 -41.09 3.71
N THR A 52 -23.82 -40.15 4.19
CA THR A 52 -24.32 -40.20 5.58
C THR A 52 -23.23 -40.56 6.57
N GLU A 53 -22.55 -39.58 7.16
CA GLU A 53 -22.38 -39.56 8.61
C GLU A 53 -21.97 -38.17 9.09
N VAL A 54 -22.61 -37.77 10.19
CA VAL A 54 -22.36 -36.56 10.94
C VAL A 54 -21.09 -36.79 11.75
N GLU A 55 -19.95 -36.22 11.35
CA GLU A 55 -18.78 -36.19 12.21
C GLU A 55 -18.33 -34.75 12.49
N LYS A 56 -18.82 -34.25 13.63
CA LYS A 56 -18.19 -33.18 14.41
C LYS A 56 -16.73 -33.56 14.63
N ALA A 57 -15.80 -32.89 13.95
CA ALA A 57 -14.40 -32.87 14.33
C ALA A 57 -14.02 -31.48 14.89
N PRO A 58 -13.28 -31.44 16.00
CA PRO A 58 -13.29 -30.33 16.94
C PRO A 58 -12.45 -29.13 16.49
N PHE A 59 -13.02 -27.95 16.72
CA PHE A 59 -12.29 -26.69 16.91
C PHE A 59 -11.15 -26.93 17.91
N ASN A 60 -9.90 -26.93 17.43
CA ASN A 60 -8.75 -26.89 18.31
C ASN A 60 -8.55 -25.45 18.80
N SER A 61 -9.30 -25.10 19.84
CA SER A 61 -9.08 -23.93 20.66
C SER A 61 -7.87 -24.16 21.56
N THR A 62 -6.68 -23.77 21.09
CA THR A 62 -5.49 -23.59 21.95
C THR A 62 -5.44 -22.11 22.31
N ALA A 63 -6.12 -21.71 23.37
CA ALA A 63 -5.63 -21.66 24.75
C ALA A 63 -5.05 -20.27 25.09
N THR A 64 -5.97 -19.43 25.56
CA THR A 64 -5.80 -18.45 26.62
C THR A 64 -4.59 -18.73 27.52
N GLN A 65 -3.57 -17.87 27.49
CA GLN A 65 -2.69 -17.68 28.64
C GLN A 65 -3.31 -16.62 29.56
N PRO A 66 -3.83 -16.98 30.75
CA PRO A 66 -4.00 -16.03 31.83
C PRO A 66 -2.61 -15.74 32.41
N GLY A 67 -2.03 -14.62 31.98
CA GLY A 67 -0.83 -14.06 32.58
C GLY A 67 -1.14 -13.65 34.01
N SER A 68 -0.69 -14.49 34.94
CA SER A 68 -0.66 -14.30 36.38
C SER A 68 -0.16 -12.91 36.77
N GLY A 69 -1.08 -12.10 37.31
CA GLY A 69 -0.75 -10.88 38.01
C GLY A 69 0.04 -11.21 39.28
N SER A 70 1.29 -10.78 39.31
CA SER A 70 2.03 -10.65 40.56
C SER A 70 1.58 -9.37 41.28
N PRO A 71 1.03 -9.45 42.50
CA PRO A 71 0.84 -8.26 43.31
C PRO A 71 2.22 -7.73 43.72
N MET A 72 2.50 -6.45 43.46
CA MET A 72 3.63 -5.76 44.09
C MET A 72 3.16 -5.17 45.43
N PRO A 73 3.58 -5.71 46.58
CA PRO A 73 3.51 -5.00 47.85
C PRO A 73 4.68 -4.02 47.92
N GLY A 74 4.39 -2.72 47.96
CA GLY A 74 5.45 -1.70 47.92
C GLY A 74 4.98 -0.30 48.30
N SER A 75 4.10 -0.21 49.30
CA SER A 75 3.74 1.01 50.02
C SER A 75 4.94 1.52 50.83
N GLY A 76 5.88 2.18 50.16
CA GLY A 76 6.97 2.96 50.76
C GLY A 76 6.58 4.43 50.81
N GLY A 77 6.51 4.99 52.02
CA GLY A 77 5.99 6.32 52.32
C GLY A 77 6.61 7.46 51.51
N MET A 78 5.74 8.29 50.93
CA MET A 78 6.10 9.60 50.40
C MET A 78 6.03 10.61 51.54
N ALA A 79 7.18 11.22 51.85
CA ALA A 79 7.28 12.32 52.78
C ALA A 79 6.45 13.53 52.33
N PRO A 80 5.74 14.23 53.24
CA PRO A 80 5.02 15.46 52.92
C PRO A 80 6.02 16.62 52.84
N GLY A 81 6.26 17.21 51.66
CA GLY A 81 6.91 18.53 51.64
C GLY A 81 7.80 18.92 50.46
N MET A 82 7.88 18.15 49.36
CA MET A 82 8.58 18.63 48.16
C MET A 82 7.60 18.66 47.00
N THR A 83 6.99 19.82 46.78
CA THR A 83 6.32 20.15 45.52
C THR A 83 7.40 20.14 44.43
N PRO A 84 7.42 19.17 43.50
CA PRO A 84 8.29 19.27 42.35
C PRO A 84 7.89 20.54 41.58
N PRO A 85 8.85 21.30 41.02
CA PRO A 85 8.52 22.34 40.07
C PRO A 85 7.67 21.67 39.00
N MET A 86 6.44 22.14 38.83
CA MET A 86 5.58 21.74 37.73
C MET A 86 6.31 22.14 36.46
N MET A 87 7.16 21.24 35.97
CA MET A 87 7.84 21.33 34.71
C MET A 87 6.70 21.31 33.71
N GLY A 88 6.35 22.53 33.26
CA GLY A 88 5.21 22.80 32.41
C GLY A 88 5.23 21.79 31.29
N GLY A 89 4.31 20.83 31.41
CA GLY A 89 3.98 19.92 30.34
C GLY A 89 3.41 20.79 29.25
N GLY A 90 4.31 21.35 28.44
CA GLY A 90 4.05 21.70 27.06
C GLY A 90 3.69 20.40 26.38
N GLY A 91 2.49 19.90 26.67
CA GLY A 91 1.69 19.12 25.75
C GLY A 91 1.47 20.05 24.57
N GLY A 92 2.54 20.24 23.80
CA GLY A 92 2.49 20.83 22.48
C GLY A 92 1.41 20.04 21.80
N ALA A 93 0.29 20.73 21.53
CA ALA A 93 -0.78 20.22 20.72
C ALA A 93 -0.11 19.43 19.62
N SER A 94 -0.26 18.10 19.65
CA SER A 94 0.35 17.24 18.66
C SER A 94 -0.20 17.73 17.35
N THR A 95 0.57 18.56 16.65
CA THR A 95 0.16 19.21 15.42
C THR A 95 -0.32 18.08 14.56
N LYS A 96 -1.61 18.11 14.23
CA LYS A 96 -2.29 17.06 13.46
C LYS A 96 -1.71 17.10 12.05
N MET A 97 -0.48 16.61 11.88
CA MET A 97 0.19 16.55 10.59
C MET A 97 -0.68 15.68 9.71
N THR A 98 -1.24 16.30 8.67
CA THR A 98 -2.18 15.65 7.76
C THR A 98 -1.46 14.60 6.93
N ALA A 99 -2.20 13.74 6.25
CA ALA A 99 -1.63 12.70 5.41
C ALA A 99 -0.78 13.31 4.27
N GLU A 100 -1.20 14.47 3.74
CA GLU A 100 -0.48 15.24 2.73
C GLU A 100 0.81 15.87 3.27
N GLU A 101 0.76 16.41 4.48
CA GLU A 101 1.94 17.01 5.11
C GLU A 101 3.00 15.93 5.42
N ALA A 102 2.57 14.73 5.84
CA ALA A 102 3.45 13.59 5.99
C ALA A 102 4.11 13.19 4.66
N LEU A 103 3.36 13.21 3.55
CA LEU A 103 3.90 12.95 2.21
C LEU A 103 4.94 14.01 1.79
N ALA A 104 4.69 15.28 2.13
CA ALA A 104 5.63 16.38 1.86
C ALA A 104 6.91 16.28 2.72
N SER A 105 6.81 15.67 3.91
CA SER A 105 7.93 15.47 4.84
C SER A 105 8.84 14.29 4.49
N LEU A 106 8.48 13.47 3.48
CA LEU A 106 9.33 12.37 3.04
C LEU A 106 10.70 12.93 2.60
N PRO A 107 11.82 12.32 3.03
CA PRO A 107 13.15 12.72 2.62
C PRO A 107 13.27 12.49 1.12
N LYS A 108 13.18 13.59 0.36
CA LYS A 108 13.37 13.64 -1.09
C LYS A 108 14.80 13.25 -1.52
N ALA A 109 15.68 12.98 -0.56
CA ALA A 109 17.09 12.72 -0.77
C ALA A 109 17.44 11.23 -0.86
N GLU A 110 16.55 10.29 -0.46
CA GLU A 110 16.87 8.88 -0.70
C GLU A 110 16.59 8.49 -2.16
N PRO A 111 17.60 7.95 -2.88
CA PRO A 111 17.51 7.71 -4.32
C PRO A 111 16.36 6.78 -4.70
N LYS A 112 16.03 5.81 -3.84
CA LYS A 112 14.90 4.89 -4.07
C LYS A 112 13.57 5.63 -4.17
N TYR A 113 13.28 6.56 -3.25
CA TYR A 113 12.02 7.32 -3.30
C TYR A 113 11.94 8.25 -4.49
N VAL A 114 13.07 8.86 -4.88
CA VAL A 114 13.11 9.76 -6.03
C VAL A 114 12.69 9.04 -7.30
N GLU A 115 13.15 7.80 -7.51
CA GLU A 115 12.79 7.01 -8.69
C GLU A 115 11.32 6.63 -8.72
N VAL A 116 10.77 6.10 -7.62
CA VAL A 116 9.36 5.70 -7.56
C VAL A 116 8.42 6.91 -7.57
N GLN A 117 8.79 8.01 -6.91
CA GLN A 117 8.04 9.26 -6.95
C GLN A 117 7.98 9.82 -8.37
N LYS A 118 9.11 9.84 -9.08
CA LYS A 118 9.14 10.32 -10.47
C LYS A 118 8.22 9.49 -11.39
N LYS A 119 8.19 8.16 -11.23
CA LYS A 119 7.27 7.29 -11.98
C LYS A 119 5.81 7.58 -11.62
N GLN A 120 5.52 7.80 -10.35
CA GLN A 120 4.20 8.20 -9.88
C GLN A 120 3.78 9.54 -10.49
N ASP A 121 4.62 10.57 -10.45
CA ASP A 121 4.38 11.90 -11.03
C ASP A 121 4.14 11.82 -12.56
N GLN A 122 4.92 11.01 -13.28
CA GLN A 122 4.73 10.77 -14.71
C GLN A 122 3.38 10.12 -15.00
N SER A 123 3.02 9.08 -14.23
CA SER A 123 1.72 8.40 -14.39
C SER A 123 0.55 9.31 -14.00
N GLU A 124 0.73 10.20 -13.04
CA GLU A 124 -0.28 11.18 -12.63
C GLU A 124 -0.48 12.24 -13.72
N ALA A 125 0.61 12.74 -14.32
CA ALA A 125 0.53 13.66 -15.44
C ALA A 125 -0.16 13.01 -16.65
N ALA A 126 0.15 11.74 -16.93
CA ALA A 126 -0.53 10.97 -17.97
C ALA A 126 -2.03 10.81 -17.67
N LEU A 127 -2.40 10.48 -16.42
CA LEU A 127 -3.81 10.35 -16.01
C LEU A 127 -4.56 11.67 -16.09
N LYS A 128 -3.92 12.79 -15.74
CA LYS A 128 -4.50 14.14 -15.91
C LYS A 128 -4.73 14.48 -17.38
N ALA A 129 -3.82 14.06 -18.27
CA ALA A 129 -3.97 14.26 -19.71
C ALA A 129 -5.01 13.32 -20.35
N LYS A 130 -5.15 12.09 -19.82
CA LYS A 130 -5.99 11.02 -20.37
C LYS A 130 -6.79 10.31 -19.28
N SER A 131 -7.68 11.05 -18.61
CA SER A 131 -8.43 10.55 -17.45
C SER A 131 -9.45 9.46 -17.78
N THR A 132 -9.77 9.25 -19.06
CA THR A 132 -10.71 8.23 -19.54
C THR A 132 -10.03 6.94 -19.97
N ASP A 133 -8.71 6.94 -20.17
CA ASP A 133 -7.98 5.78 -20.69
C ASP A 133 -7.71 4.74 -19.59
N ALA A 134 -8.18 3.49 -19.81
CA ALA A 134 -8.05 2.41 -18.84
C ALA A 134 -6.59 2.00 -18.59
N THR A 135 -5.75 2.00 -19.62
CA THR A 135 -4.33 1.69 -19.51
C THR A 135 -3.61 2.72 -18.64
N THR A 136 -3.91 4.00 -18.84
CA THR A 136 -3.35 5.10 -18.06
C THR A 136 -3.79 5.05 -16.59
N LYS A 137 -5.06 4.74 -16.32
CA LYS A 137 -5.55 4.49 -14.95
C LYS A 137 -4.82 3.34 -14.28
N LYS A 138 -4.67 2.21 -14.96
CA LYS A 138 -3.96 1.04 -14.43
C LYS A 138 -2.50 1.37 -14.12
N ALA A 139 -1.80 2.06 -15.03
CA ALA A 139 -0.42 2.49 -14.81
C ALA A 139 -0.32 3.42 -13.59
N TYR A 140 -1.22 4.39 -13.45
CA TYR A 140 -1.27 5.27 -12.29
C TYR A 140 -1.50 4.50 -10.98
N VAL A 141 -2.46 3.58 -10.97
CA VAL A 141 -2.78 2.73 -9.81
C VAL A 141 -1.56 1.92 -9.39
N GLU A 142 -0.89 1.26 -10.34
CA GLU A 142 0.28 0.43 -10.08
C GLU A 142 1.48 1.25 -9.58
N GLN A 143 1.82 2.37 -10.23
CA GLN A 143 2.94 3.21 -9.79
C GLN A 143 2.68 3.89 -8.44
N THR A 144 1.43 4.33 -8.19
CA THR A 144 1.06 4.94 -6.91
C THR A 144 1.04 3.91 -5.78
N TYR A 145 0.58 2.69 -6.04
CA TYR A 145 0.65 1.58 -5.09
C TYR A 145 2.09 1.21 -4.75
N ASN A 146 2.96 1.05 -5.76
CA ASN A 146 4.36 0.73 -5.55
C ASN A 146 5.06 1.82 -4.73
N TYR A 147 4.75 3.09 -4.99
CA TYR A 147 5.26 4.20 -4.19
C TYR A 147 4.79 4.13 -2.73
N ALA A 148 3.49 3.87 -2.50
CA ALA A 148 2.92 3.71 -1.16
C ALA A 148 3.58 2.56 -0.39
N HIS A 149 3.76 1.43 -1.08
CA HIS A 149 4.38 0.24 -0.52
C HIS A 149 5.83 0.51 -0.12
N GLU A 150 6.64 1.10 -1.00
CA GLU A 150 8.03 1.48 -0.70
C GLU A 150 8.12 2.50 0.45
N VAL A 151 7.20 3.47 0.54
CA VAL A 151 7.16 4.41 1.67
C VAL A 151 6.89 3.70 3.01
N MET A 152 6.08 2.63 2.97
CA MET A 152 5.72 1.85 4.14
C MET A 152 6.81 0.85 4.55
N THR A 153 7.37 0.10 3.60
CA THR A 153 8.32 -1.00 3.83
C THR A 153 9.78 -0.60 3.71
N GLY A 154 10.05 0.57 3.14
CA GLY A 154 11.40 1.06 2.91
C GLY A 154 12.20 1.21 4.20
N GLN A 155 13.51 0.95 4.09
CA GLN A 155 14.47 0.97 5.21
C GLN A 155 14.80 2.38 5.74
N ASN A 156 14.07 3.40 5.30
CA ASN A 156 14.34 4.77 5.70
C ASN A 156 14.17 4.97 7.21
N ALA A 157 14.93 5.93 7.74
CA ALA A 157 14.88 6.35 9.14
C ALA A 157 13.62 7.16 9.50
N LEU A 158 12.57 7.12 8.66
CA LEU A 158 11.32 7.79 8.97
C LEU A 158 10.64 7.15 10.17
N SER A 159 10.04 7.99 11.00
CA SER A 159 9.19 7.50 12.08
C SER A 159 8.01 6.68 11.50
N PRO A 160 7.57 5.61 12.18
CA PRO A 160 6.40 4.83 11.75
C PRO A 160 5.17 5.72 11.52
N THR A 161 4.98 6.75 12.35
CA THR A 161 3.90 7.74 12.21
C THR A 161 3.91 8.43 10.86
N THR A 162 5.07 8.87 10.37
CA THR A 162 5.21 9.52 9.06
C THR A 162 4.97 8.52 7.94
N LYS A 163 5.55 7.32 8.02
CA LYS A 163 5.40 6.27 7.00
C LYS A 163 3.93 5.90 6.81
N TYR A 164 3.21 5.58 7.89
CA TYR A 164 1.81 5.17 7.82
C TYR A 164 0.89 6.27 7.31
N ARG A 165 1.10 7.53 7.73
CA ARG A 165 0.32 8.67 7.23
C ARG A 165 0.50 8.88 5.73
N ALA A 166 1.75 8.90 5.27
CA ALA A 166 2.07 9.10 3.87
C ALA A 166 1.55 7.95 3.00
N ALA A 167 1.78 6.69 3.43
CA ALA A 167 1.28 5.51 2.72
C ALA A 167 -0.26 5.48 2.66
N LEU A 168 -0.95 5.81 3.76
CA LEU A 168 -2.41 5.89 3.81
C LEU A 168 -2.96 6.93 2.81
N ALA A 169 -2.31 8.09 2.69
CA ALA A 169 -2.66 9.10 1.68
C ALA A 169 -2.60 8.52 0.26
N LEU A 170 -1.51 7.79 -0.05
CA LEU A 170 -1.28 7.20 -1.36
C LEU A 170 -2.25 6.05 -1.67
N TYR A 171 -2.52 5.15 -0.73
CA TYR A 171 -3.53 4.09 -0.91
C TYR A 171 -4.93 4.68 -1.14
N ARG A 172 -5.29 5.76 -0.44
CA ARG A 172 -6.55 6.48 -0.71
C ARG A 172 -6.60 7.06 -2.13
N ARG A 173 -5.48 7.56 -2.67
CA ARG A 173 -5.42 8.03 -4.06
C ARG A 173 -5.63 6.91 -5.06
N VAL A 174 -5.04 5.74 -4.81
CA VAL A 174 -5.28 4.54 -5.63
C VAL A 174 -6.76 4.18 -5.62
N LEU A 175 -7.38 4.09 -4.44
CA LEU A 175 -8.78 3.70 -4.29
C LEU A 175 -9.78 4.74 -4.85
N LYS A 176 -9.38 6.01 -5.01
CA LYS A 176 -10.18 7.01 -5.73
C LYS A 176 -10.28 6.73 -7.23
N VAL A 177 -9.25 6.11 -7.82
CA VAL A 177 -9.20 5.78 -9.25
C VAL A 177 -9.70 4.37 -9.51
N ASP A 178 -9.32 3.41 -8.67
CA ASP A 178 -9.75 2.02 -8.69
C ASP A 178 -10.19 1.57 -7.27
N PRO A 179 -11.49 1.70 -6.95
CA PRO A 179 -12.03 1.28 -5.65
C PRO A 179 -11.90 -0.22 -5.36
N THR A 180 -11.66 -1.03 -6.40
CA THR A 180 -11.60 -2.48 -6.32
C THR A 180 -10.17 -3.02 -6.23
N HIS A 181 -9.17 -2.14 -6.14
CA HIS A 181 -7.76 -2.53 -6.04
C HIS A 181 -7.47 -3.24 -4.71
N ALA A 182 -7.60 -4.57 -4.71
CA ALA A 182 -7.50 -5.41 -3.52
C ALA A 182 -6.22 -5.17 -2.68
N PRO A 183 -5.01 -5.04 -3.27
CA PRO A 183 -3.81 -4.77 -2.47
C PRO A 183 -3.88 -3.45 -1.69
N SER A 184 -4.46 -2.40 -2.28
CA SER A 184 -4.61 -1.11 -1.60
C SER A 184 -5.67 -1.14 -0.50
N LEU A 185 -6.73 -1.94 -0.66
CA LEU A 185 -7.74 -2.14 0.39
C LEU A 185 -7.16 -2.86 1.60
N GLU A 186 -6.38 -3.92 1.37
CA GLU A 186 -5.73 -4.71 2.42
C GLU A 186 -4.71 -3.87 3.19
N GLU A 187 -3.83 -3.14 2.49
CA GLU A 187 -2.81 -2.32 3.14
C GLU A 187 -3.40 -1.11 3.86
N LYS A 188 -4.43 -0.46 3.29
CA LYS A 188 -5.19 0.58 3.99
C LYS A 188 -5.78 0.03 5.29
N LYS A 189 -6.45 -1.13 5.23
CA LYS A 189 -7.06 -1.75 6.42
C LYS A 189 -6.01 -2.09 7.47
N ARG A 190 -4.86 -2.65 7.06
CA ARG A 190 -3.74 -2.94 7.97
C ARG A 190 -3.28 -1.69 8.70
N ILE A 191 -3.12 -0.56 8.01
CA ILE A 191 -2.75 0.71 8.63
C ILE A 191 -3.84 1.21 9.57
N ASP A 192 -5.11 1.17 9.16
CA ASP A 192 -6.25 1.56 9.98
C ASP A 192 -6.30 0.74 11.30
N ASP A 193 -6.08 -0.58 11.24
CA ASP A 193 -6.04 -1.47 12.40
C ASP A 193 -4.88 -1.12 13.36
N ILE A 194 -3.70 -0.74 12.83
CA ILE A 194 -2.56 -0.27 13.63
C ILE A 194 -2.91 1.01 14.40
N TYR A 195 -3.63 1.95 13.79
CA TYR A 195 -4.10 3.18 14.47
C TYR A 195 -5.07 2.87 15.61
N VAL A 196 -6.01 1.94 15.38
CA VAL A 196 -6.95 1.48 16.40
C VAL A 196 -6.20 0.84 17.57
N GLN A 197 -5.23 -0.04 17.29
CA GLN A 197 -4.40 -0.68 18.32
C GLN A 197 -3.58 0.34 19.14
N MET A 198 -3.10 1.41 18.50
CA MET A 198 -2.41 2.51 19.18
C MET A 198 -3.36 3.45 19.94
N SER A 199 -4.68 3.23 19.91
CA SER A 199 -5.71 4.15 20.43
C SER A 199 -5.55 5.57 19.88
N ARG A 200 -5.14 5.69 18.62
CA ARG A 200 -4.92 6.96 17.92
C ARG A 200 -6.01 7.18 16.88
N PRO A 201 -6.46 8.43 16.66
CA PRO A 201 -7.38 8.73 15.58
C PRO A 201 -6.72 8.48 14.23
N ILE A 202 -7.48 7.88 13.31
CA ILE A 202 -7.06 7.67 11.92
C ILE A 202 -6.95 9.05 11.26
N PRO A 203 -5.80 9.39 10.65
CA PRO A 203 -5.62 10.66 9.97
C PRO A 203 -6.48 10.69 8.70
N GLU A 204 -7.15 11.82 8.43
CA GLU A 204 -7.92 12.07 7.21
C GLU A 204 -7.06 12.62 6.07
#